data_AF-A0A6M0SPA3-F1
#
_entry.id   AF-A0A6M0SPA3-F1
#
_cell.length_a   1.000
_cell.length_b   1.000
_cell.length_c   1.000
_cell.angle_alpha   90.00
_cell.angle_beta   90.00
_cell.angle_gamma   90.00
#
_symmetry.space_group_name_H-M   'P 1'
#
loop_
_entity.id
_entity.type
_entity.pdbx_description
1 polymer ?
#
loop_
_entity_poly.entity_id
_entity_poly.type
_entity_poly.pdbx_seq_one_letter_code
_entity_poly.pdbx_strand_id
1 'polypeptide(L)'
;MIKELRDCIDAGTEYCPCKLAETGECLICSQLQGECFCDCLNWKGVCIYQELFNNGNKAKEGRKSYSCLIKDVTNFNDEVVMIKFEAPHKLALDLVKPGSYIFVSQNENKYFDVPISIMESDIETNIITILVEVRGIKTKSILNLKAEENIIIRGPYWNGIFGIKNINSQKGGKSLVLSRGIGVAPMMPVIRKLLSQDNEVKVVIDKTPFTDDFSKELLLKYSVESCENELLDKGTLSDHCKVIIKEALNDGVNYIHIAGADIFTYKVIEYLDKLNRNDILLSCCNNFKMCCGEGICGACTARFAGHRVRRFCKEQADPRSIFEGRRFI
;
A
#
# COMPACT_ATOMS: atom_id res chain seq x y z
N MET A 1 24.74 17.79 -10.80
CA MET A 1 24.12 17.10 -9.64
C MET A 1 23.59 15.77 -10.15
N ILE A 2 23.97 14.62 -9.58
CA ILE A 2 23.47 13.31 -10.07
C ILE A 2 21.99 13.20 -9.70
N LYS A 3 21.11 13.04 -10.70
CA LYS A 3 19.68 12.87 -10.47
C LYS A 3 19.41 11.53 -9.78
N GLU A 4 18.61 11.58 -8.74
CA GLU A 4 18.22 10.40 -7.97
C GLU A 4 17.10 9.63 -8.71
N LEU A 5 17.21 8.31 -8.75
CA LEU A 5 16.16 7.45 -9.31
C LEU A 5 14.90 7.58 -8.44
N ARG A 6 13.84 8.17 -9.00
CA ARG A 6 12.51 8.25 -8.36
C ARG A 6 11.51 7.40 -9.12
N ASP A 7 10.65 6.71 -8.38
CA ASP A 7 9.56 5.93 -8.94
C ASP A 7 8.21 6.48 -8.50
N CYS A 8 7.38 6.84 -9.48
CA CYS A 8 6.05 7.40 -9.25
C CYS A 8 5.03 6.36 -9.65
N ILE A 9 4.17 5.95 -8.71
CA ILE A 9 3.16 4.91 -8.92
C ILE A 9 2.15 5.26 -10.02
N ASP A 10 1.93 6.57 -10.24
CA ASP A 10 0.97 7.05 -11.23
C ASP A 10 1.60 7.24 -12.61
N ALA A 11 2.93 7.22 -12.74
CA ALA A 11 3.60 7.43 -14.02
C ALA A 11 3.18 6.35 -15.02
N GLY A 12 2.64 6.76 -16.17
CA GLY A 12 2.11 5.86 -17.19
C GLY A 12 0.67 5.38 -16.97
N THR A 13 -0.01 5.84 -15.91
CA THR A 13 -1.43 5.54 -15.69
C THR A 13 -2.33 6.64 -16.29
N GLU A 14 -3.64 6.40 -16.29
CA GLU A 14 -4.64 7.40 -16.71
C GLU A 14 -4.63 8.68 -15.85
N TYR A 15 -4.05 8.64 -14.65
CA TYR A 15 -3.91 9.80 -13.75
C TYR A 15 -2.59 10.56 -13.94
N CYS A 16 -1.83 10.27 -14.99
CA CYS A 16 -0.60 10.97 -15.34
C CYS A 16 -0.66 11.49 -16.79
N PRO A 17 -0.37 12.78 -17.04
CA PRO A 17 0.14 13.80 -16.12
C PRO A 17 -0.88 14.30 -15.10
N CYS A 18 -0.42 14.52 -13.86
CA CYS A 18 -1.24 15.01 -12.74
C CYS A 18 -0.97 16.49 -12.46
N LYS A 19 -1.62 17.05 -11.42
CA LYS A 19 -1.45 18.46 -11.06
C LYS A 19 0.00 18.85 -10.75
N LEU A 20 0.80 17.93 -10.20
CA LEU A 20 2.22 18.15 -9.99
C LEU A 20 2.97 18.38 -11.32
N ALA A 21 2.63 17.63 -12.37
CA ALA A 21 3.22 17.84 -13.69
C ALA A 21 2.84 19.20 -14.28
N GLU A 22 1.56 19.59 -14.15
CA GLU A 22 1.05 20.88 -14.61
C GLU A 22 1.71 22.08 -13.93
N THR A 23 2.03 21.98 -12.63
CA THR A 23 2.65 23.07 -11.86
C THR A 23 4.18 23.02 -11.83
N GLY A 24 4.79 22.18 -12.67
CA GLY A 24 6.24 22.02 -12.74
C GLY A 24 6.90 21.31 -11.54
N GLU A 25 6.11 20.57 -10.76
CA GLU A 25 6.52 19.83 -9.56
C GLU A 25 6.54 18.31 -9.81
N CYS A 26 6.69 17.89 -11.08
CA CYS A 26 6.69 16.47 -11.44
C CYS A 26 7.74 15.70 -10.64
N LEU A 27 7.42 14.50 -10.15
CA LEU A 27 8.37 13.71 -9.37
C LEU A 27 9.54 13.16 -10.18
N ILE A 28 9.35 12.93 -11.49
CA ILE A 28 10.33 12.21 -12.31
C ILE A 28 10.84 12.99 -13.52
N CYS A 29 10.05 13.91 -14.08
CA CYS A 29 10.41 14.61 -15.32
C CYS A 29 11.16 15.91 -15.02
N SER A 30 12.42 16.00 -15.44
CA SER A 30 13.29 17.18 -15.28
C SER A 30 12.83 18.38 -16.10
N GLN A 31 12.36 18.15 -17.33
CA GLN A 31 11.84 19.24 -18.17
C GLN A 31 10.63 19.92 -17.55
N LEU A 32 9.77 19.14 -16.89
CA LEU A 32 8.67 19.70 -16.11
C LEU A 32 9.17 20.38 -14.83
N GLN A 33 10.33 20.02 -14.30
CA GLN A 33 10.98 20.71 -13.19
C GLN A 33 11.75 21.98 -13.63
N GLY A 34 11.72 22.32 -14.93
CA GLY A 34 12.37 23.52 -15.49
C GLY A 34 13.74 23.29 -16.13
N GLU A 35 14.22 22.05 -16.21
CA GLU A 35 15.48 21.74 -16.90
C GLU A 35 15.34 21.78 -18.43
N CYS A 36 16.41 22.10 -19.14
CA CYS A 36 16.38 22.23 -20.61
C CYS A 36 16.53 20.90 -21.37
N PHE A 37 16.81 19.79 -20.67
CA PHE A 37 16.98 18.47 -21.28
C PHE A 37 16.25 17.38 -20.48
N CYS A 38 15.95 16.28 -21.15
CA CYS A 38 15.37 15.10 -20.53
C CYS A 38 16.46 14.19 -19.97
N ASP A 39 16.31 13.78 -18.72
CA ASP A 39 17.19 12.84 -18.00
C ASP A 39 16.36 11.75 -17.30
N CYS A 40 15.26 11.34 -17.92
CA CYS A 40 14.33 10.35 -17.38
C CYS A 40 15.05 9.02 -17.09
N LEU A 41 15.33 8.75 -15.81
CA LEU A 41 15.97 7.51 -15.34
C LEU A 41 14.99 6.32 -15.20
N ASN A 42 13.69 6.59 -15.11
CA ASN A 42 12.66 5.59 -14.84
C ASN A 42 11.51 5.73 -15.85
N TRP A 43 11.78 5.32 -17.08
CA TRP A 43 10.81 5.34 -18.17
C TRP A 43 9.71 4.29 -17.96
N LYS A 44 8.44 4.72 -18.01
CA LYS A 44 7.26 3.85 -17.84
C LYS A 44 6.47 3.65 -19.14
N GLY A 45 7.13 3.73 -20.29
CA GLY A 45 6.50 3.56 -21.60
C GLY A 45 5.98 4.85 -22.24
N VAL A 46 5.82 5.94 -21.46
CA VAL A 46 5.29 7.23 -21.94
C VAL A 46 6.13 8.41 -21.45
N CYS A 47 6.25 9.44 -22.30
CA CYS A 47 6.88 10.70 -21.93
C CYS A 47 5.86 11.61 -21.26
N ILE A 48 6.00 11.84 -19.93
CA ILE A 48 5.06 12.68 -19.18
C ILE A 48 5.01 14.12 -19.71
N TYR A 49 6.16 14.66 -20.12
CA TYR A 49 6.23 16.00 -20.73
C TYR A 49 5.40 16.07 -22.01
N GLN A 50 5.60 15.10 -22.91
CA GLN A 50 4.85 15.04 -24.17
C GLN A 50 3.36 14.80 -23.93
N GLU A 51 3.00 13.92 -22.99
CA GLU A 51 1.60 13.69 -22.62
C GLU A 51 0.93 14.96 -22.09
N LEU A 52 1.63 15.75 -21.28
CA LEU A 52 1.13 17.04 -20.78
C LEU A 52 0.96 18.04 -21.91
N PHE A 53 1.94 18.14 -22.80
CA PHE A 53 1.89 19.02 -23.96
C PHE A 53 0.72 18.66 -24.89
N ASN A 54 0.56 17.38 -25.20
CA ASN A 54 -0.54 16.85 -26.01
C ASN A 54 -1.90 17.10 -25.36
N ASN A 55 -1.96 17.15 -24.03
CA ASN A 55 -3.17 17.49 -23.26
C ASN A 55 -3.35 19.00 -23.04
N GLY A 56 -2.78 19.85 -23.91
CA GLY A 56 -2.93 21.30 -23.85
C GLY A 56 -2.32 21.94 -22.59
N ASN A 57 -1.23 21.36 -22.08
CA ASN A 57 -0.56 21.78 -20.84
C ASN A 57 -1.46 21.75 -19.60
N LYS A 58 -2.43 20.83 -19.56
CA LYS A 58 -3.32 20.62 -18.41
C LYS A 58 -3.16 19.22 -17.85
N ALA A 59 -3.31 19.06 -16.53
CA ALA A 59 -3.39 17.73 -15.94
C ALA A 59 -4.58 16.95 -16.49
N LYS A 60 -4.45 15.61 -16.54
CA LYS A 60 -5.58 14.71 -16.80
C LYS A 60 -6.61 14.81 -15.68
N GLU A 61 -7.82 14.34 -15.96
CA GLU A 61 -8.90 14.31 -14.98
C GLU A 61 -8.47 13.51 -13.74
N GLY A 62 -8.81 14.02 -12.55
CA GLY A 62 -8.45 13.38 -11.30
C GLY A 62 -9.33 12.16 -10.99
N ARG A 63 -8.98 11.47 -9.90
CA ARG A 63 -9.76 10.35 -9.38
C ARG A 63 -11.18 10.78 -8.99
N LYS A 64 -12.14 9.92 -9.32
CA LYS A 64 -13.57 10.19 -9.13
C LYS A 64 -14.07 9.66 -7.79
N SER A 65 -15.20 10.22 -7.35
CA SER A 65 -15.97 9.70 -6.24
C SER A 65 -17.08 8.79 -6.76
N TYR A 66 -17.35 7.71 -6.02
CA TYR A 66 -18.35 6.71 -6.33
C TYR A 66 -19.26 6.53 -5.12
N SER A 67 -20.56 6.40 -5.37
CA SER A 67 -21.52 5.93 -4.38
C SER A 67 -21.73 4.44 -4.63
N CYS A 68 -21.35 3.61 -3.66
CA CYS A 68 -21.34 2.16 -3.79
C CYS A 68 -22.32 1.54 -2.78
N LEU A 69 -23.11 0.56 -3.21
CA LEU A 69 -24.07 -0.12 -2.36
C LEU A 69 -23.35 -1.12 -1.44
N ILE A 70 -23.54 -0.99 -0.13
CA ILE A 70 -23.01 -1.90 0.86
C ILE A 70 -23.85 -3.18 0.86
N LYS A 71 -23.20 -4.33 0.69
CA LYS A 71 -23.83 -5.64 0.70
C LYS A 71 -23.77 -6.30 2.07
N ASP A 72 -22.67 -6.09 2.79
CA ASP A 72 -22.46 -6.67 4.10
C ASP A 72 -21.59 -5.78 4.98
N VAL A 73 -21.91 -5.76 6.28
CA VAL A 73 -21.13 -5.09 7.32
C VAL A 73 -21.01 -6.06 8.49
N THR A 74 -19.78 -6.46 8.80
CA THR A 74 -19.48 -7.26 9.99
C THR A 74 -18.68 -6.39 10.97
N ASN A 75 -19.25 -6.17 12.16
CA ASN A 75 -18.61 -5.40 13.23
C ASN A 75 -18.00 -6.37 14.27
N PHE A 76 -16.72 -6.17 14.56
CA PHE A 76 -15.95 -6.91 15.55
C PHE A 76 -15.68 -6.00 16.75
N ASN A 77 -16.55 -6.08 17.76
CA ASN A 77 -16.43 -5.41 19.06
C ASN A 77 -16.25 -3.88 19.00
N ASP A 78 -16.78 -3.22 17.98
CA ASP A 78 -16.59 -1.78 17.70
C ASP A 78 -15.11 -1.35 17.50
N GLU A 79 -14.19 -2.30 17.44
CA GLU A 79 -12.76 -2.08 17.21
C GLU A 79 -12.39 -2.22 15.74
N VAL A 80 -13.01 -3.17 15.05
CA VAL A 80 -12.77 -3.45 13.63
C VAL A 80 -14.09 -3.64 12.90
N VAL A 81 -14.21 -3.05 11.71
CA VAL A 81 -15.37 -3.24 10.84
C VAL A 81 -14.91 -3.76 9.48
N MET A 82 -15.49 -4.88 9.05
CA MET A 82 -15.37 -5.38 7.69
C MET A 82 -16.58 -4.94 6.88
N ILE A 83 -16.34 -4.36 5.70
CA ILE A 83 -17.40 -3.87 4.82
C ILE A 83 -17.18 -4.47 3.43
N LYS A 84 -18.24 -5.09 2.89
CA LYS A 84 -18.30 -5.58 1.52
C LYS A 84 -19.28 -4.71 0.74
N PHE A 85 -18.85 -4.12 -0.37
CA PHE A 85 -19.69 -3.25 -1.19
C PHE A 85 -19.48 -3.49 -2.68
N GLU A 86 -20.52 -3.25 -3.47
CA GLU A 86 -20.50 -3.39 -4.91
C GLU A 86 -19.91 -2.14 -5.58
N ALA A 87 -18.92 -2.34 -6.44
CA ALA A 87 -18.22 -1.27 -7.15
C ALA A 87 -18.38 -1.40 -8.68
N PRO A 88 -18.19 -0.30 -9.45
CA PRO A 88 -18.11 -0.41 -10.90
C PRO A 88 -17.00 -1.37 -11.33
N HIS A 89 -17.25 -2.17 -12.36
CA HIS A 89 -16.31 -3.22 -12.81
C HIS A 89 -14.89 -2.71 -13.08
N LYS A 90 -14.73 -1.56 -13.74
CA LYS A 90 -13.42 -0.92 -13.96
C LYS A 90 -12.69 -0.61 -12.65
N LEU A 91 -13.43 -0.14 -11.63
CA LEU A 91 -12.85 0.16 -10.32
C LEU A 91 -12.41 -1.11 -9.59
N ALA A 92 -13.22 -2.17 -9.65
CA ALA A 92 -12.85 -3.48 -9.11
C ALA A 92 -11.55 -3.99 -9.75
N LEU A 93 -11.46 -3.97 -11.08
CA LEU A 93 -10.24 -4.33 -11.84
C LEU A 93 -9.01 -3.52 -11.39
N ASP A 94 -9.15 -2.21 -11.24
CA ASP A 94 -8.02 -1.34 -10.88
C ASP A 94 -7.55 -1.55 -9.44
N LEU A 95 -8.42 -2.01 -8.54
CA LEU A 95 -8.15 -2.21 -7.11
C LEU A 95 -7.65 -3.62 -6.75
N VAL A 96 -7.48 -4.51 -7.74
CA VAL A 96 -6.92 -5.86 -7.55
C VAL A 96 -5.42 -5.82 -7.28
N LYS A 97 -4.73 -4.73 -7.62
CA LYS A 97 -3.26 -4.69 -7.54
C LYS A 97 -2.78 -4.58 -6.07
N PRO A 98 -1.63 -5.17 -5.71
CA PRO A 98 -0.98 -4.88 -4.43
C PRO A 98 -0.78 -3.38 -4.22
N GLY A 99 -0.98 -2.92 -2.98
CA GLY A 99 -0.90 -1.51 -2.64
C GLY A 99 -2.16 -0.70 -3.00
N SER A 100 -3.20 -1.35 -3.53
CA SER A 100 -4.47 -0.66 -3.81
C SER A 100 -5.14 -0.17 -2.52
N TYR A 101 -5.60 1.07 -2.54
CA TYR A 101 -6.38 1.66 -1.47
C TYR A 101 -7.37 2.69 -2.04
N ILE A 102 -8.35 3.05 -1.22
CA ILE A 102 -9.37 4.06 -1.52
C ILE A 102 -9.45 5.06 -0.39
N PHE A 103 -10.00 6.24 -0.64
CA PHE A 103 -10.48 7.09 0.44
C PHE A 103 -11.95 6.81 0.66
N VAL A 104 -12.31 6.47 1.90
CA VAL A 104 -13.70 6.37 2.33
C VAL A 104 -14.12 7.73 2.89
N SER A 105 -15.26 8.23 2.42
CA SER A 105 -15.86 9.48 2.86
C SER A 105 -17.25 9.20 3.41
N GLN A 106 -17.51 9.67 4.63
CA GLN A 106 -18.81 9.57 5.30
C GLN A 106 -19.38 10.95 5.63
N ASN A 107 -18.76 12.00 5.10
CA ASN A 107 -19.12 13.38 5.39
C ASN A 107 -18.92 14.21 4.13
N GLU A 108 -19.76 15.23 3.91
CA GLU A 108 -19.55 16.18 2.81
C GLU A 108 -18.18 16.88 2.92
N ASN A 109 -17.69 17.04 4.16
CA ASN A 109 -16.38 17.58 4.41
C ASN A 109 -15.27 16.54 4.19
N LYS A 110 -14.56 16.69 3.06
CA LYS A 110 -13.42 15.85 2.64
C LYS A 110 -12.27 15.79 3.63
N TYR A 111 -12.20 16.66 4.64
CA TYR A 111 -11.20 16.54 5.71
C TYR A 111 -11.35 15.24 6.50
N PHE A 112 -12.54 14.64 6.51
CA PHE A 112 -12.81 13.36 7.17
C PHE A 112 -12.53 12.14 6.30
N ASP A 113 -12.12 12.31 5.04
CA ASP A 113 -11.70 11.21 4.19
C ASP A 113 -10.61 10.37 4.89
N VAL A 114 -10.76 9.05 4.85
CA VAL A 114 -9.82 8.08 5.44
C VAL A 114 -9.25 7.19 4.34
N PRO A 115 -7.92 7.10 4.18
CA PRO A 115 -7.32 6.12 3.29
C PRO A 115 -7.46 4.72 3.90
N ILE A 116 -8.09 3.80 3.17
CA ILE A 116 -8.33 2.42 3.58
C ILE A 116 -7.79 1.47 2.50
N SER A 117 -6.91 0.57 2.91
CA SER A 117 -6.36 -0.49 2.05
C SER A 117 -7.44 -1.46 1.60
N ILE A 118 -7.32 -1.94 0.37
CA ILE A 118 -8.20 -2.99 -0.15
C ILE A 118 -7.74 -4.33 0.41
N MET A 119 -8.64 -5.06 1.05
CA MET A 119 -8.40 -6.43 1.51
C MET A 119 -8.69 -7.41 0.37
N GLU A 120 -9.82 -7.25 -0.31
CA GLU A 120 -10.15 -8.03 -1.50
C GLU A 120 -10.87 -7.17 -2.54
N SER A 121 -10.61 -7.46 -3.81
CA SER A 121 -11.41 -6.97 -4.94
C SER A 121 -11.73 -8.18 -5.80
N ASP A 122 -12.96 -8.64 -5.73
CA ASP A 122 -13.46 -9.79 -6.47
C ASP A 122 -14.01 -9.31 -7.83
N ILE A 123 -13.29 -9.64 -8.89
CA ILE A 123 -13.57 -9.13 -10.25
C ILE A 123 -14.84 -9.76 -10.83
N GLU A 124 -15.17 -10.99 -10.42
CA GLU A 124 -16.33 -11.73 -10.94
C GLU A 124 -17.63 -11.15 -10.39
N THR A 125 -17.64 -10.82 -9.10
CA THR A 125 -18.81 -10.27 -8.40
C THR A 125 -18.81 -8.75 -8.30
N ASN A 126 -17.69 -8.10 -8.62
CA ASN A 126 -17.43 -6.67 -8.40
C ASN A 126 -17.56 -6.23 -6.93
N ILE A 127 -17.37 -7.17 -5.99
CA ILE A 127 -17.41 -6.89 -4.56
C ILE A 127 -16.00 -6.51 -4.09
N ILE A 128 -15.93 -5.36 -3.43
CA ILE A 128 -14.73 -4.91 -2.74
C ILE A 128 -14.92 -5.12 -1.24
N THR A 129 -13.93 -5.76 -0.61
CA THR A 129 -13.85 -5.96 0.83
C THR A 129 -12.79 -5.03 1.40
N ILE A 130 -13.18 -4.24 2.39
CA ILE A 130 -12.28 -3.43 3.21
C ILE A 130 -12.39 -3.83 4.68
N LEU A 131 -11.32 -3.60 5.43
CA LEU A 131 -11.25 -3.81 6.86
C LEU A 131 -10.73 -2.54 7.51
N VAL A 132 -11.46 -2.03 8.49
CA VAL A 132 -11.20 -0.72 9.11
C VAL A 132 -11.03 -0.86 10.60
N GLU A 133 -9.86 -0.49 11.12
CA GLU A 133 -9.64 -0.34 12.56
C GLU A 133 -10.19 1.02 13.03
N VAL A 134 -11.04 1.00 14.05
CA VAL A 134 -11.69 2.18 14.60
C VAL A 134 -10.81 2.81 15.68
N ARG A 135 -10.05 3.86 15.30
CA ARG A 135 -9.16 4.58 16.22
C ARG A 135 -9.52 6.02 16.54
N GLY A 136 -10.19 6.72 15.63
CA GLY A 136 -10.33 8.18 15.74
C GLY A 136 -11.63 8.72 15.16
N ILE A 137 -11.78 10.05 15.22
CA ILE A 137 -13.01 10.74 14.80
C ILE A 137 -13.44 10.36 13.37
N LYS A 138 -12.49 10.17 12.46
CA LYS A 138 -12.79 9.81 11.06
C LYS A 138 -13.26 8.36 10.89
N THR A 139 -12.72 7.43 11.66
CA THR A 139 -13.07 6.00 11.54
C THR A 139 -14.30 5.67 12.38
N LYS A 140 -14.61 6.46 13.43
CA LYS A 140 -15.83 6.30 14.22
C LYS A 140 -17.10 6.49 13.40
N SER A 141 -17.08 7.35 12.37
CA SER A 141 -18.25 7.48 11.49
C SER A 141 -18.52 6.22 10.64
N ILE A 142 -17.52 5.35 10.47
CA ILE A 142 -17.65 4.10 9.70
C ILE A 142 -18.44 3.05 10.48
N LEU A 143 -18.45 3.10 11.83
CA LEU A 143 -19.26 2.20 12.67
C LEU A 143 -20.76 2.30 12.41
N ASN A 144 -21.22 3.44 11.91
CA ASN A 144 -22.65 3.69 11.69
C ASN A 144 -23.17 3.12 10.37
N LEU A 145 -22.29 2.62 9.51
CA LEU A 145 -22.65 2.10 8.20
C LEU A 145 -23.40 0.78 8.32
N LYS A 146 -24.41 0.60 7.48
CA LYS A 146 -25.22 -0.63 7.44
C LYS A 146 -25.29 -1.20 6.03
N ALA A 147 -25.61 -2.50 5.96
CA ALA A 147 -25.98 -3.12 4.69
C ALA A 147 -27.17 -2.38 4.06
N GLU A 148 -27.24 -2.40 2.73
CA GLU A 148 -28.21 -1.69 1.89
C GLU A 148 -28.09 -0.14 1.90
N GLU A 149 -27.12 0.43 2.63
CA GLU A 149 -26.77 1.85 2.52
C GLU A 149 -25.66 2.09 1.48
N ASN A 150 -25.42 3.36 1.15
CA ASN A 150 -24.33 3.74 0.25
C ASN A 150 -23.08 4.17 1.02
N ILE A 151 -21.93 3.63 0.62
CA ILE A 151 -20.61 4.14 1.00
C ILE A 151 -20.07 5.05 -0.11
N ILE A 152 -19.60 6.25 0.26
CA ILE A 152 -18.93 7.14 -0.69
C ILE A 152 -17.44 6.85 -0.64
N ILE A 153 -16.87 6.53 -1.80
CA ILE A 153 -15.45 6.24 -1.94
C ILE A 153 -14.82 7.11 -3.02
N ARG A 154 -13.52 7.35 -2.91
CA ARG A 154 -12.72 8.01 -3.95
C ARG A 154 -11.50 7.16 -4.25
N GLY A 155 -11.20 6.93 -5.51
CA GLY A 155 -10.14 6.01 -5.92
C GLY A 155 -10.09 5.84 -7.44
N PRO A 156 -9.30 4.87 -7.93
CA PRO A 156 -8.40 3.97 -7.19
C PRO A 156 -7.01 4.56 -6.95
N TYR A 157 -6.39 4.30 -5.79
CA TYR A 157 -4.97 4.61 -5.52
C TYR A 157 -4.17 3.33 -5.37
N TRP A 158 -2.84 3.38 -5.56
CA TRP A 158 -2.00 2.17 -5.61
C TRP A 158 -0.73 2.20 -4.74
N ASN A 159 -0.45 3.31 -4.05
CA ASN A 159 0.77 3.45 -3.25
C ASN A 159 0.64 2.96 -1.79
N GLY A 160 -0.30 2.08 -1.48
CA GLY A 160 -0.53 1.57 -0.11
C GLY A 160 0.55 0.62 0.39
N ILE A 161 1.43 0.14 -0.49
CA ILE A 161 2.56 -0.74 -0.19
C ILE A 161 3.80 -0.20 -0.87
N PHE A 162 4.94 -0.24 -0.18
CA PHE A 162 6.26 0.04 -0.72
C PHE A 162 6.96 -1.23 -1.18
N GLY A 163 7.88 -1.12 -2.13
CA GLY A 163 8.56 -2.29 -2.71
C GLY A 163 7.71 -3.02 -3.74
N ILE A 164 6.81 -2.36 -4.46
CA ILE A 164 5.97 -2.98 -5.50
C ILE A 164 6.83 -3.67 -6.58
N LYS A 165 7.97 -3.09 -6.94
CA LYS A 165 8.94 -3.73 -7.86
C LYS A 165 9.42 -5.09 -7.34
N ASN A 166 9.63 -5.21 -6.03
CA ASN A 166 10.13 -6.40 -5.36
C ASN A 166 9.04 -7.47 -5.33
N ILE A 167 7.77 -7.10 -5.19
CA ILE A 167 6.63 -8.02 -5.35
C ILE A 167 6.58 -8.53 -6.80
N ASN A 168 6.59 -7.60 -7.78
CA ASN A 168 6.40 -7.95 -9.19
C ASN A 168 7.55 -8.80 -9.76
N SER A 169 8.76 -8.70 -9.20
CA SER A 169 9.92 -9.49 -9.63
C SER A 169 9.87 -10.94 -9.17
N GLN A 170 8.94 -11.32 -8.29
CA GLN A 170 8.83 -12.70 -7.82
C GLN A 170 8.22 -13.61 -8.88
N LYS A 171 8.77 -14.81 -9.04
CA LYS A 171 8.25 -15.84 -9.95
C LYS A 171 8.80 -17.22 -9.56
N GLY A 172 7.93 -18.18 -9.26
CA GLY A 172 8.33 -19.56 -8.94
C GLY A 172 9.24 -19.70 -7.71
N GLY A 173 9.27 -18.69 -6.84
CA GLY A 173 10.14 -18.63 -5.65
C GLY A 173 9.39 -18.93 -4.36
N LYS A 174 10.09 -18.77 -3.23
CA LYS A 174 9.51 -18.89 -1.89
C LYS A 174 9.43 -17.54 -1.21
N SER A 175 8.26 -17.23 -0.67
CA SER A 175 7.93 -15.94 -0.08
C SER A 175 7.43 -16.11 1.36
N LEU A 176 7.90 -15.23 2.26
CA LEU A 176 7.38 -15.14 3.62
C LEU A 176 6.51 -13.89 3.75
N VAL A 177 5.30 -14.04 4.26
CA VAL A 177 4.40 -12.93 4.59
C VAL A 177 4.25 -12.88 6.10
N LEU A 178 4.66 -11.76 6.69
CA LEU A 178 4.52 -11.50 8.11
C LEU A 178 3.48 -10.41 8.30
N SER A 179 2.40 -10.70 9.02
CA SER A 179 1.29 -9.78 9.19
C SER A 179 0.94 -9.57 10.66
N ARG A 180 0.74 -8.32 11.06
CA ARG A 180 0.35 -7.96 12.43
C ARG A 180 -0.82 -6.98 12.47
N GLY A 181 -1.82 -7.27 13.29
CA GLY A 181 -3.01 -6.44 13.50
C GLY A 181 -3.71 -6.13 12.17
N ILE A 182 -4.01 -4.85 11.91
CA ILE A 182 -4.76 -4.44 10.70
C ILE A 182 -3.96 -4.63 9.39
N GLY A 183 -2.67 -4.99 9.48
CA GLY A 183 -1.83 -5.41 8.35
C GLY A 183 -2.40 -6.59 7.56
N VAL A 184 -3.31 -7.38 8.17
CA VAL A 184 -4.01 -8.49 7.49
C VAL A 184 -4.82 -8.05 6.28
N ALA A 185 -5.26 -6.80 6.20
CA ALA A 185 -5.96 -6.30 5.02
C ALA A 185 -5.01 -6.12 3.81
N PRO A 186 -3.97 -5.26 3.87
CA PRO A 186 -3.07 -5.05 2.74
C PRO A 186 -2.21 -6.27 2.38
N MET A 187 -2.06 -7.29 3.24
CA MET A 187 -1.32 -8.51 2.87
C MET A 187 -2.06 -9.33 1.81
N MET A 188 -3.40 -9.33 1.79
CA MET A 188 -4.18 -10.24 0.95
C MET A 188 -3.96 -10.01 -0.56
N PRO A 189 -3.95 -8.76 -1.07
CA PRO A 189 -3.55 -8.50 -2.46
C PRO A 189 -2.13 -8.94 -2.79
N VAL A 190 -1.20 -8.87 -1.84
CA VAL A 190 0.19 -9.35 -2.03
C VAL A 190 0.22 -10.87 -2.16
N ILE A 191 -0.46 -11.59 -1.27
CA ILE A 191 -0.57 -13.05 -1.32
C ILE A 191 -1.14 -13.49 -2.68
N ARG A 192 -2.28 -12.91 -3.09
CA ARG A 192 -2.89 -13.22 -4.40
C ARG A 192 -1.92 -12.98 -5.56
N LYS A 193 -1.16 -11.88 -5.51
CA LYS A 193 -0.16 -11.57 -6.54
C LYS A 193 0.97 -12.61 -6.57
N LEU A 194 1.50 -13.00 -5.41
CA LEU A 194 2.57 -14.00 -5.31
C LEU A 194 2.11 -15.37 -5.82
N LEU A 195 0.91 -15.80 -5.44
CA LEU A 195 0.30 -17.05 -5.92
C LEU A 195 0.09 -17.03 -7.44
N SER A 196 -0.38 -15.91 -8.01
CA SER A 196 -0.53 -15.75 -9.47
C SER A 196 0.79 -15.80 -10.26
N GLN A 197 1.92 -15.80 -9.54
CA GLN A 197 3.27 -15.89 -10.09
C GLN A 197 3.96 -17.21 -9.66
N ASP A 198 3.17 -18.21 -9.28
CA ASP A 198 3.60 -19.56 -8.91
C ASP A 198 4.57 -19.60 -7.70
N ASN A 199 4.49 -18.62 -6.80
CA ASN A 199 5.32 -18.62 -5.59
C ASN A 199 4.69 -19.48 -4.50
N GLU A 200 5.54 -20.18 -3.75
CA GLU A 200 5.17 -20.80 -2.47
C GLU A 200 5.13 -19.70 -1.41
N VAL A 201 4.01 -19.57 -0.69
CA VAL A 201 3.78 -18.49 0.26
C VAL A 201 3.56 -19.04 1.66
N LYS A 202 4.48 -18.76 2.58
CA LYS A 202 4.31 -19.01 4.01
C LYS A 202 3.76 -17.75 4.67
N VAL A 203 2.62 -17.86 5.36
CA VAL A 203 1.97 -16.72 6.04
C VAL A 203 2.04 -16.89 7.55
N VAL A 204 2.49 -15.85 8.24
CA VAL A 204 2.50 -15.78 9.70
C VAL A 204 1.70 -14.57 10.15
N ILE A 205 0.75 -14.81 11.06
CA ILE A 205 -0.19 -13.80 11.54
C ILE A 205 -0.02 -13.61 13.04
N ASP A 206 0.14 -12.35 13.44
CA ASP A 206 0.02 -11.88 14.82
C ASP A 206 -1.25 -11.03 14.92
N LYS A 207 -2.30 -11.57 15.54
CA LYS A 207 -3.60 -10.89 15.60
C LYS A 207 -3.60 -9.66 16.50
N THR A 208 -2.58 -9.53 17.35
CA THR A 208 -2.45 -8.41 18.30
C THR A 208 -2.61 -7.06 17.60
N PRO A 209 -3.44 -6.13 18.12
CA PRO A 209 -4.12 -6.18 19.43
C PRO A 209 -5.51 -6.85 19.43
N PHE A 210 -5.93 -7.45 18.32
CA PHE A 210 -7.28 -8.03 18.18
C PHE A 210 -7.35 -9.49 18.64
N THR A 211 -8.58 -9.94 18.91
CA THR A 211 -8.91 -11.33 19.26
C THR A 211 -9.15 -12.21 18.04
N ASP A 212 -9.69 -11.64 16.97
CA ASP A 212 -10.18 -12.38 15.82
C ASP A 212 -9.18 -12.40 14.65
N ASP A 213 -9.25 -13.48 13.86
CA ASP A 213 -8.55 -13.56 12.57
C ASP A 213 -9.48 -13.17 11.43
N PHE A 214 -9.35 -11.94 10.96
CA PHE A 214 -10.20 -11.42 9.88
C PHE A 214 -9.84 -12.01 8.50
N SER A 215 -8.71 -12.70 8.37
CA SER A 215 -8.19 -13.17 7.07
C SER A 215 -8.49 -14.64 6.78
N LYS A 216 -8.95 -15.40 7.78
CA LYS A 216 -9.12 -16.85 7.71
C LYS A 216 -9.95 -17.31 6.51
N GLU A 217 -11.12 -16.72 6.28
CA GLU A 217 -12.01 -17.06 5.15
C GLU A 217 -11.30 -16.85 3.80
N LEU A 218 -10.59 -15.73 3.65
CA LEU A 218 -9.90 -15.41 2.40
C LEU A 218 -8.67 -16.30 2.18
N LEU A 219 -7.89 -16.59 3.23
CA LEU A 219 -6.74 -17.49 3.12
C LEU A 219 -7.18 -18.90 2.70
N LEU A 220 -8.28 -19.40 3.27
CA LEU A 220 -8.91 -20.65 2.85
C LEU A 220 -9.35 -20.61 1.38
N LYS A 221 -9.97 -19.52 0.92
CA LYS A 221 -10.35 -19.31 -0.49
C LYS A 221 -9.13 -19.44 -1.43
N TYR A 222 -7.95 -19.00 -1.00
CA TYR A 222 -6.71 -19.09 -1.78
C TYR A 222 -5.88 -20.36 -1.51
N SER A 223 -6.39 -21.33 -0.73
CA SER A 223 -5.66 -22.54 -0.33
C SER A 223 -4.29 -22.24 0.32
N VAL A 224 -4.21 -21.15 1.08
CA VAL A 224 -3.01 -20.74 1.80
C VAL A 224 -3.16 -21.09 3.27
N GLU A 225 -2.21 -21.88 3.78
CA GLU A 225 -2.09 -22.12 5.22
C GLU A 225 -1.35 -20.96 5.89
N SER A 226 -1.84 -20.55 7.06
CA SER A 226 -1.21 -19.55 7.91
C SER A 226 -0.95 -20.12 9.29
N CYS A 227 0.17 -19.74 9.90
CA CYS A 227 0.42 -20.00 11.32
C CYS A 227 0.26 -18.74 12.16
N GLU A 228 -0.29 -18.90 13.36
CA GLU A 228 -0.42 -17.81 14.33
C GLU A 228 0.79 -17.82 15.26
N ASN A 229 1.51 -16.70 15.35
CA ASN A 229 2.66 -16.53 16.23
C ASN A 229 2.79 -15.06 16.63
N GLU A 230 3.29 -14.81 17.84
CA GLU A 230 3.67 -13.45 18.25
C GLU A 230 4.86 -12.98 17.41
N LEU A 231 4.70 -11.84 16.71
CA LEU A 231 5.75 -11.30 15.84
C LEU A 231 6.58 -10.21 16.53
N LEU A 232 5.97 -9.49 17.46
CA LEU A 232 6.63 -8.46 18.27
C LEU A 232 6.35 -8.68 19.76
N ASP A 233 7.40 -8.67 20.57
CA ASP A 233 7.33 -8.58 22.03
C ASP A 233 7.96 -7.26 22.50
N LYS A 234 7.19 -6.47 23.27
CA LYS A 234 7.60 -5.18 23.87
C LYS A 234 8.34 -4.23 22.90
N GLY A 235 7.86 -4.14 21.66
CA GLY A 235 8.43 -3.26 20.63
C GLY A 235 9.71 -3.77 19.97
N THR A 236 10.07 -5.02 20.21
CA THR A 236 11.19 -5.72 19.58
C THR A 236 10.70 -6.98 18.87
N LEU A 237 11.50 -7.50 17.95
CA LEU A 237 11.19 -8.76 17.27
C LEU A 237 11.19 -9.90 18.28
N SER A 238 10.09 -10.66 18.34
CA SER A 238 9.99 -11.82 19.24
C SER A 238 11.01 -12.89 18.84
N ASP A 239 11.38 -13.77 19.78
CA ASP A 239 12.28 -14.89 19.47
C ASP A 239 11.63 -15.89 18.50
N HIS A 240 10.32 -16.09 18.60
CA HIS A 240 9.54 -16.88 17.63
C HIS A 240 9.68 -16.31 16.21
N CYS A 241 9.52 -15.00 16.03
CA CYS A 241 9.65 -14.37 14.72
C CYS A 241 11.07 -14.49 14.15
N LYS A 242 12.10 -14.35 15.00
CA LYS A 242 13.50 -14.56 14.62
C LYS A 242 13.75 -15.99 14.10
N VAL A 243 13.21 -17.00 14.79
CA VAL A 243 13.30 -18.40 14.38
C VAL A 243 12.59 -18.61 13.04
N ILE A 244 11.35 -18.14 12.92
CA ILE A 244 10.56 -18.22 11.68
C ILE A 244 11.30 -17.62 10.48
N ILE A 245 11.88 -16.43 10.65
CA ILE A 245 12.67 -15.78 9.59
C ILE A 245 13.89 -16.65 9.25
N LYS A 246 14.67 -17.10 10.23
CA LYS A 246 15.85 -17.95 9.98
C LYS A 246 15.51 -19.25 9.26
N GLU A 247 14.45 -19.94 9.67
CA GLU A 247 13.99 -21.17 9.02
C GLU A 247 13.57 -20.89 7.58
N ALA A 248 12.74 -19.88 7.35
CA ALA A 248 12.32 -19.48 6.01
C ALA A 248 13.53 -19.15 5.10
N LEU A 249 14.53 -18.44 5.64
CA LEU A 249 15.77 -18.12 4.93
C LEU A 249 16.59 -19.37 4.58
N ASN A 250 16.66 -20.36 5.48
CA ASN A 250 17.31 -21.65 5.22
C ASN A 250 16.55 -22.47 4.17
N ASP A 251 15.23 -22.35 4.14
CA ASP A 251 14.35 -23.02 3.18
C ASP A 251 14.40 -22.39 1.77
N GLY A 252 15.17 -21.30 1.60
CA GLY A 252 15.39 -20.62 0.32
C GLY A 252 14.47 -19.43 0.05
N VAL A 253 13.79 -18.88 1.07
CA VAL A 253 13.05 -17.63 0.91
C VAL A 253 13.98 -16.50 0.50
N ASN A 254 13.63 -15.80 -0.57
CA ASN A 254 14.37 -14.65 -1.11
C ASN A 254 13.58 -13.33 -1.04
N TYR A 255 12.33 -13.40 -0.55
CA TYR A 255 11.44 -12.26 -0.46
C TYR A 255 10.56 -12.31 0.80
N ILE A 256 10.45 -11.17 1.49
CA ILE A 256 9.61 -11.03 2.69
C ILE A 256 8.68 -9.81 2.54
N HIS A 257 7.37 -10.05 2.67
CA HIS A 257 6.38 -8.97 2.84
C HIS A 257 6.12 -8.73 4.34
N ILE A 258 6.18 -7.47 4.76
CA ILE A 258 5.96 -7.07 6.15
C ILE A 258 4.71 -6.18 6.22
N ALA A 259 3.61 -6.76 6.68
CA ALA A 259 2.33 -6.08 6.80
C ALA A 259 2.07 -5.67 8.25
N GLY A 260 2.21 -4.38 8.55
CA GLY A 260 1.97 -3.88 9.91
C GLY A 260 2.54 -2.48 10.12
N ALA A 261 2.68 -2.10 11.38
CA ALA A 261 3.22 -0.80 11.76
C ALA A 261 4.70 -0.64 11.39
N ASP A 262 5.17 0.61 11.25
CA ASP A 262 6.54 0.94 10.86
C ASP A 262 7.61 0.32 11.77
N ILE A 263 7.33 0.25 13.08
CA ILE A 263 8.24 -0.40 14.05
C ILE A 263 8.49 -1.87 13.71
N PHE A 264 7.48 -2.58 13.20
CA PHE A 264 7.63 -3.98 12.82
C PHE A 264 8.57 -4.12 11.61
N THR A 265 8.32 -3.31 10.57
CA THR A 265 9.18 -3.24 9.38
C THR A 265 10.62 -2.91 9.75
N TYR A 266 10.83 -1.90 10.59
CA TYR A 266 12.15 -1.51 11.06
C TYR A 266 12.87 -2.66 11.79
N LYS A 267 12.18 -3.38 12.67
CA LYS A 267 12.77 -4.48 13.44
C LYS A 267 13.12 -5.70 12.60
N VAL A 268 12.32 -6.01 11.56
CA VAL A 268 12.65 -7.07 10.60
C VAL A 268 13.88 -6.68 9.78
N ILE A 269 13.97 -5.44 9.29
CA ILE A 269 15.15 -4.94 8.57
C ILE A 269 16.39 -5.01 9.46
N GLU A 270 16.32 -4.47 10.68
CA GLU A 270 17.43 -4.50 11.66
C GLU A 270 17.91 -5.95 11.91
N TYR A 271 17.00 -6.91 11.95
CA TYR A 271 17.33 -8.31 12.13
C TYR A 271 18.01 -8.93 10.91
N LEU A 272 17.50 -8.67 9.70
CA LEU A 272 18.11 -9.14 8.45
C LEU A 272 19.51 -8.56 8.25
N ASP A 273 19.72 -7.29 8.61
CA ASP A 273 21.02 -6.64 8.53
C ASP A 273 22.03 -7.31 9.48
N LYS A 274 21.61 -7.66 10.71
CA LYS A 274 22.43 -8.44 11.66
C LYS A 274 22.81 -9.83 11.14
N LEU A 275 21.97 -10.41 10.28
CA LEU A 275 22.23 -11.69 9.61
C LEU A 275 23.01 -11.52 8.30
N ASN A 276 23.38 -10.28 7.92
CA ASN A 276 24.00 -9.94 6.63
C ASN A 276 23.15 -10.38 5.41
N ARG A 277 21.82 -10.33 5.52
CA ARG A 277 20.88 -10.75 4.47
C ARG A 277 20.31 -9.59 3.66
N ASN A 278 21.21 -8.77 3.12
CA ASN A 278 20.88 -7.65 2.23
C ASN A 278 20.35 -8.11 0.86
N ASP A 279 20.57 -9.38 0.52
CA ASP A 279 20.07 -10.05 -0.68
C ASP A 279 18.56 -10.28 -0.67
N ILE A 280 17.92 -10.26 0.51
CA ILE A 280 16.48 -10.49 0.65
C ILE A 280 15.71 -9.26 0.18
N LEU A 281 14.82 -9.46 -0.80
CA LEU A 281 13.92 -8.42 -1.27
C LEU A 281 12.77 -8.21 -0.28
N LEU A 282 12.39 -6.94 -0.07
CA LEU A 282 11.37 -6.58 0.91
C LEU A 282 10.23 -5.77 0.29
N SER A 283 9.04 -5.91 0.84
CA SER A 283 7.96 -4.94 0.68
C SER A 283 7.26 -4.71 2.03
N CYS A 284 6.64 -3.55 2.22
CA CYS A 284 5.97 -3.22 3.47
C CYS A 284 4.78 -2.27 3.28
N CYS A 285 3.89 -2.21 4.26
CA CYS A 285 2.80 -1.23 4.25
C CYS A 285 3.32 0.21 4.19
N ASN A 286 2.61 1.07 3.45
CA ASN A 286 2.82 2.50 3.49
C ASN A 286 1.94 3.14 4.56
N ASN A 287 2.52 3.39 5.73
CA ASN A 287 1.82 3.99 6.87
C ASN A 287 1.94 5.53 6.94
N PHE A 288 2.42 6.20 5.88
CA PHE A 288 2.47 7.65 5.87
C PHE A 288 1.05 8.24 5.95
N LYS A 289 0.91 9.34 6.70
CA LYS A 289 -0.36 10.06 6.79
C LYS A 289 -0.77 10.57 5.41
N MET A 290 -1.98 10.27 4.97
CA MET A 290 -2.50 10.74 3.68
C MET A 290 -3.76 11.59 3.87
N CYS A 291 -3.92 12.60 3.02
CA CYS A 291 -5.10 13.46 2.97
C CYS A 291 -5.62 13.56 1.53
N CYS A 292 -4.85 14.20 0.62
CA CYS A 292 -5.29 14.27 -0.78
C CYS A 292 -5.09 12.96 -1.56
N GLY A 293 -4.04 12.18 -1.27
CA GLY A 293 -3.60 11.04 -2.11
C GLY A 293 -2.93 11.44 -3.42
N GLU A 294 -2.83 12.74 -3.71
CA GLU A 294 -2.36 13.30 -4.99
C GLU A 294 -0.99 13.98 -4.90
N GLY A 295 -0.30 13.87 -3.76
CA GLY A 295 0.99 14.51 -3.53
C GLY A 295 0.93 16.03 -3.36
N ILE A 296 -0.24 16.64 -3.36
CA ILE A 296 -0.41 18.11 -3.37
C ILE A 296 -0.28 18.69 -1.94
N CYS A 297 -1.04 18.16 -0.98
CA CYS A 297 -1.24 18.79 0.35
C CYS A 297 -0.05 18.72 1.33
N GLY A 298 1.02 17.97 1.00
CA GLY A 298 2.17 17.80 1.90
C GLY A 298 2.00 16.79 3.05
N ALA A 299 0.81 16.29 3.36
CA ALA A 299 0.58 15.39 4.50
C ALA A 299 1.45 14.11 4.49
N CYS A 300 1.70 13.54 3.31
CA CYS A 300 2.48 12.32 3.13
C CYS A 300 3.97 12.59 2.91
N THR A 301 4.46 13.79 3.22
CA THR A 301 5.84 14.15 2.93
C THR A 301 6.78 13.77 4.07
N ALA A 302 8.01 13.41 3.71
CA ALA A 302 9.11 13.36 4.67
C ALA A 302 10.32 14.09 4.10
N ARG A 303 11.15 14.61 5.00
CA ARG A 303 12.39 15.32 4.68
C ARG A 303 13.59 14.43 4.90
N PHE A 304 14.43 14.36 3.88
CA PHE A 304 15.69 13.62 3.88
C PHE A 304 16.88 14.58 3.83
N ALA A 305 18.09 14.04 4.00
CA ALA A 305 19.33 14.79 3.81
C ALA A 305 19.34 15.57 2.48
N GLY A 306 20.00 16.73 2.48
CA GLY A 306 20.04 17.62 1.31
C GLY A 306 18.75 18.40 1.04
N HIS A 307 17.90 18.62 2.06
CA HIS A 307 16.62 19.35 1.95
C HIS A 307 15.63 18.75 0.94
N ARG A 308 15.76 17.45 0.69
CA ARG A 308 14.90 16.73 -0.25
C ARG A 308 13.57 16.39 0.40
N VAL A 309 12.49 16.73 -0.28
CA VAL A 309 11.12 16.35 0.10
C VAL A 309 10.69 15.19 -0.80
N ARG A 310 10.25 14.10 -0.18
CA ARG A 310 9.63 12.94 -0.87
C ARG A 310 8.14 12.91 -0.61
N ARG A 311 7.34 12.49 -1.60
CA ARG A 311 5.86 12.53 -1.54
C ARG A 311 5.28 11.11 -1.55
N PHE A 312 5.17 10.49 -0.38
CA PHE A 312 4.91 9.05 -0.25
C PHE A 312 3.50 8.56 -0.56
N CYS A 313 2.52 9.40 -0.93
CA CYS A 313 1.29 8.88 -1.54
C CYS A 313 1.43 8.61 -3.05
N LYS A 314 2.53 9.05 -3.69
CA LYS A 314 2.84 8.77 -5.10
C LYS A 314 4.21 8.11 -5.31
N GLU A 315 5.20 8.47 -4.49
CA GLU A 315 6.57 7.99 -4.64
C GLU A 315 6.72 6.59 -4.03
N GLN A 316 7.16 5.62 -4.82
CA GLN A 316 7.57 4.30 -4.36
C GLN A 316 8.97 4.38 -3.73
N ALA A 317 9.21 3.52 -2.75
CA ALA A 317 10.47 3.41 -2.06
C ALA A 317 10.82 1.95 -1.82
N ASP A 318 12.12 1.67 -1.69
CA ASP A 318 12.57 0.40 -1.11
C ASP A 318 12.37 0.46 0.40
N PRO A 319 11.78 -0.57 1.06
CA PRO A 319 11.57 -0.56 2.51
C PRO A 319 12.80 -0.18 3.34
N ARG A 320 14.01 -0.57 2.92
CA ARG A 320 15.26 -0.20 3.61
C ARG A 320 15.53 1.30 3.55
N SER A 321 15.24 1.92 2.41
CA SER A 321 15.49 3.35 2.16
C SER A 321 14.50 4.31 2.84
N ILE A 322 13.38 3.82 3.39
CA ILE A 322 12.33 4.67 3.99
C ILE A 322 12.79 5.27 5.32
N PHE A 323 13.55 4.48 6.09
CA PHE A 323 14.01 4.84 7.43
C PHE A 323 15.41 5.48 7.42
N GLU A 324 16.22 5.17 6.41
CA GLU A 324 17.57 5.73 6.25
C GLU A 324 17.55 7.23 5.89
N GLY A 325 18.37 8.03 6.58
CA GLY A 325 18.58 9.45 6.24
C GLY A 325 17.37 10.37 6.47
N ARG A 326 16.30 9.87 7.09
CA ARG A 326 15.14 10.67 7.49
C ARG A 326 15.56 11.64 8.59
N ARG A 327 15.29 12.93 8.41
CA ARG A 327 15.48 13.91 9.47
C ARG A 327 14.34 13.77 10.47
N PHE A 328 14.68 13.47 11.72
CA PHE A 328 13.76 13.64 12.86
C PHE A 328 13.62 15.15 13.07
N ILE A 329 12.51 15.72 12.62
CA ILE A 329 12.18 17.14 12.82
C ILE A 329 10.98 17.17 13.74
#